data_AF-A0A4Z1P376-F1
#
_entry.id   AF-A0A4Z1P376-F1
#
_cell.length_a   1.000
_cell.length_b   1.000
_cell.length_c   1.000
_cell.angle_alpha   90.00
_cell.angle_beta   90.00
_cell.angle_gamma   90.00
#
_symmetry.space_group_name_H-M   'P 1'
#
loop_
_entity.id
_entity.type
_entity.pdbx_description
1 polymer ?
#
loop_
_entity_poly.entity_id
_entity_poly.type
_entity_poly.pdbx_seq_one_letter_code
_entity_poly.pdbx_strand_id
1 'polypeptide(L)'
;MPLVRMKPQDNGEQWSIIAMAGHVLWKASAILDLKDLSHHLTQYFNDSTLHITKLETGINDSHKAVILSRDSEITIAFLGSSGSEIHMNTWHLAKNPGIFSIPFERRDGGNLVHSFYFDMWKGMEAAAKQAISDAVARLKERGKKPEKIIVCGFSMGGGVSSLAFTDILNHVRNTFGSGSANRESWAEDRNLSSLIQHITFAEYPAADMGYHTILNHTYGNYQIPAWDFVNHRDQTSWLHIPHFKSWRGHRYILPAAVVDPVAPTFGKQCHNIEGYAKAA
;
A
#
# COMPACT_ATOMS: atom_id res chain seq x y z
N MET A 1 -16.44 13.09 -2.14
CA MET A 1 -16.61 12.46 -0.82
C MET A 1 -16.01 13.37 0.23
N PRO A 2 -16.60 13.47 1.43
CA PRO A 2 -16.19 14.49 2.38
C PRO A 2 -14.77 14.21 2.88
N LEU A 3 -14.01 15.29 3.07
CA LEU A 3 -12.83 15.30 3.94
C LEU A 3 -13.29 14.80 5.31
N VAL A 4 -13.02 13.52 5.64
CA VAL A 4 -13.30 13.03 6.99
C VAL A 4 -12.11 13.43 7.84
N ARG A 5 -12.37 14.24 8.87
CA ARG A 5 -11.40 14.43 9.95
C ARG A 5 -11.24 13.10 10.67
N MET A 6 -10.02 12.57 10.73
CA MET A 6 -9.66 11.67 11.82
C MET A 6 -10.01 12.38 13.13
N LYS A 7 -10.93 11.80 13.92
CA LYS A 7 -11.48 12.48 15.09
C LYS A 7 -10.44 12.49 16.21
N PRO A 8 -10.11 13.67 16.77
CA PRO A 8 -9.71 13.94 18.15
C PRO A 8 -9.27 12.78 19.06
N GLN A 9 -10.26 11.95 19.30
CA GLN A 9 -10.46 11.11 20.47
C GLN A 9 -10.14 9.63 20.18
N ASP A 10 -9.93 9.27 18.91
CA ASP A 10 -9.49 7.92 18.45
C ASP A 10 -7.98 7.90 18.12
N ASN A 11 -7.25 8.97 18.46
CA ASN A 11 -6.04 9.40 17.74
C ASN A 11 -4.70 8.79 18.20
N GLY A 12 -4.59 8.07 19.31
CA GLY A 12 -3.29 7.48 19.68
C GLY A 12 -2.90 6.33 18.75
N GLU A 13 -3.78 5.33 18.70
CA GLU A 13 -3.52 4.06 18.03
C GLU A 13 -3.48 4.20 16.50
N GLN A 14 -4.41 4.98 15.92
CA GLN A 14 -4.47 5.14 14.47
C GLN A 14 -3.24 5.87 13.92
N TRP A 15 -2.75 6.91 14.62
CA TRP A 15 -1.51 7.59 14.24
C TRP A 15 -0.29 6.70 14.45
N SER A 16 -0.26 5.86 15.50
CA SER A 16 0.79 4.84 15.67
C SER A 16 0.83 3.84 14.50
N ILE A 17 -0.33 3.40 14.00
CA ILE A 17 -0.42 2.52 12.82
C ILE A 17 0.10 3.24 11.56
N ILE A 18 -0.25 4.51 11.37
CA ILE A 18 0.22 5.32 10.23
C ILE A 18 1.75 5.52 10.31
N ALA A 19 2.27 5.87 11.48
CA ALA A 19 3.71 6.03 11.71
C ALA A 19 4.47 4.74 11.46
N MET A 20 3.93 3.60 11.93
CA MET A 20 4.48 2.28 11.64
C MET A 20 4.50 1.98 10.14
N ALA A 21 3.38 2.18 9.43
CA ALA A 21 3.29 1.92 7.99
C ALA A 21 4.28 2.77 7.21
N GLY A 22 4.37 4.08 7.54
CA GLY A 22 5.36 5.00 6.97
C GLY A 22 6.79 4.56 7.25
N HIS A 23 7.09 4.11 8.47
CA HIS A 23 8.43 3.64 8.85
C HIS A 23 8.83 2.37 8.08
N VAL A 24 7.94 1.39 7.95
CA VAL A 24 8.19 0.17 7.17
C VAL A 24 8.46 0.52 5.71
N LEU A 25 7.63 1.38 5.09
CA LEU A 25 7.84 1.85 3.72
C LEU A 25 9.17 2.58 3.56
N TRP A 26 9.54 3.44 4.51
CA TRP A 26 10.81 4.16 4.48
C TRP A 26 12.00 3.21 4.55
N LYS A 27 12.04 2.31 5.54
CA LYS A 27 13.16 1.40 5.72
C LYS A 27 13.26 0.38 4.60
N ALA A 28 12.15 -0.16 4.14
CA ALA A 28 12.13 -1.07 3.00
C ALA A 28 12.55 -0.38 1.68
N SER A 29 12.38 0.94 1.56
CA SER A 29 12.89 1.72 0.43
C SER A 29 14.39 2.04 0.53
N ALA A 30 14.93 2.12 1.76
CA ALA A 30 16.31 2.52 2.01
C ALA A 30 17.29 1.36 2.18
N ILE A 31 16.84 0.22 2.70
CA ILE A 31 17.67 -0.95 3.01
C ILE A 31 17.35 -2.05 2.00
N LEU A 32 18.24 -2.27 1.04
CA LEU A 32 18.05 -3.22 -0.05
C LEU A 32 18.27 -4.68 0.37
N ASP A 33 19.20 -4.93 1.29
CA ASP A 33 19.43 -6.26 1.82
C ASP A 33 18.31 -6.66 2.80
N LEU A 34 17.70 -7.82 2.55
CA LEU A 34 16.55 -8.29 3.34
C LEU A 34 16.95 -8.66 4.78
N LYS A 35 18.17 -9.14 5.01
CA LYS A 35 18.64 -9.50 6.36
C LYS A 35 18.89 -8.24 7.18
N ASP A 36 19.50 -7.23 6.59
CA ASP A 36 19.71 -5.93 7.24
C ASP A 36 18.37 -5.25 7.54
N LEU A 37 17.42 -5.28 6.59
CA LEU A 37 16.07 -4.76 6.80
C LEU A 37 15.35 -5.51 7.94
N SER A 38 15.43 -6.85 7.95
CA SER A 38 14.85 -7.67 9.00
C SER A 38 15.47 -7.37 10.36
N HIS A 39 16.80 -7.25 10.43
CA HIS A 39 17.50 -6.91 11.66
C HIS A 39 17.06 -5.54 12.18
N HIS A 40 17.01 -4.54 11.30
CA HIS A 40 16.60 -3.18 11.64
C HIS A 40 15.16 -3.14 12.18
N LEU A 41 14.21 -3.79 11.49
CA LEU A 41 12.81 -3.78 11.90
C LEU A 41 12.56 -4.63 13.16
N THR A 42 13.28 -5.74 13.34
CA THR A 42 13.26 -6.50 14.61
C THR A 42 13.72 -5.63 15.78
N GLN A 43 14.78 -4.84 15.63
CA GLN A 43 15.24 -3.93 16.67
C GLN A 43 14.25 -2.78 16.91
N TYR A 44 13.75 -2.16 15.84
CA TYR A 44 12.80 -1.05 15.93
C TYR A 44 11.50 -1.44 16.64
N PHE A 45 10.94 -2.60 16.28
CA PHE A 45 9.72 -3.10 16.89
C PHE A 45 9.93 -3.89 18.18
N ASN A 46 11.19 -4.16 18.55
CA ASN A 46 11.56 -5.07 19.65
C ASN A 46 10.83 -6.42 19.56
N ASP A 47 10.74 -7.00 18.36
CA ASP A 47 10.05 -8.26 18.10
C ASP A 47 10.97 -9.26 17.38
N SER A 48 11.48 -10.23 18.13
CA SER A 48 12.33 -11.32 17.61
C SER A 48 11.57 -12.35 16.76
N THR A 49 10.24 -12.29 16.76
CA THR A 49 9.36 -13.18 16.01
C THR A 49 8.94 -12.59 14.67
N LEU A 50 9.30 -11.33 14.41
CA LEU A 50 9.09 -10.63 13.17
C LEU A 50 9.68 -11.40 11.99
N HIS A 51 8.92 -11.48 10.90
CA HIS A 51 9.34 -12.10 9.65
C HIS A 51 9.02 -11.19 8.47
N ILE A 52 9.95 -11.13 7.51
CA ILE A 52 9.82 -10.32 6.30
C ILE A 52 9.97 -11.18 5.06
N THR A 53 9.05 -11.03 4.13
CA THR A 53 9.12 -11.60 2.79
C THR A 53 9.21 -10.46 1.78
N LYS A 54 10.23 -10.48 0.93
CA LYS A 54 10.32 -9.53 -0.21
C LYS A 54 9.43 -10.03 -1.37
N LEU A 55 8.86 -9.08 -2.09
CA LEU A 55 8.10 -9.33 -3.31
C LEU A 55 8.75 -8.60 -4.48
N GLU A 56 8.97 -9.35 -5.55
CA GLU A 56 9.57 -8.88 -6.79
C GLU A 56 8.52 -8.91 -7.90
N THR A 57 8.64 -7.98 -8.85
CA THR A 57 7.70 -7.89 -9.97
C THR A 57 8.11 -8.78 -11.14
N GLY A 58 9.39 -9.15 -11.22
CA GLY A 58 9.99 -9.72 -12.43
C GLY A 58 10.16 -8.72 -13.58
N ILE A 59 9.76 -7.46 -13.40
CA ILE A 59 9.88 -6.37 -14.38
C ILE A 59 11.12 -5.52 -14.10
N ASN A 60 11.54 -5.43 -12.83
CA ASN A 60 12.74 -4.73 -12.37
C ASN A 60 13.48 -5.53 -11.29
N ASP A 61 14.77 -5.24 -11.13
CA ASP A 61 15.70 -6.00 -10.28
C ASP A 61 15.61 -5.68 -8.77
N SER A 62 14.78 -4.69 -8.38
CA SER A 62 14.57 -4.31 -6.98
C SER A 62 13.27 -4.87 -6.44
N HIS A 63 13.21 -5.24 -5.15
CA HIS A 63 11.92 -5.57 -4.52
C HIS A 63 10.98 -4.36 -4.57
N LYS A 64 9.69 -4.63 -4.80
CA LYS A 64 8.64 -3.61 -4.97
C LYS A 64 7.54 -3.67 -3.93
N ALA A 65 7.53 -4.74 -3.16
CA ALA A 65 6.80 -4.76 -1.91
C ALA A 65 7.51 -5.64 -0.89
N VAL A 66 7.15 -5.45 0.38
CA VAL A 66 7.50 -6.37 1.46
C VAL A 66 6.24 -6.76 2.23
N ILE A 67 6.19 -8.01 2.67
CA ILE A 67 5.19 -8.49 3.63
C ILE A 67 5.91 -8.72 4.94
N LEU A 68 5.48 -7.98 5.96
CA LEU A 68 5.97 -8.03 7.32
C LEU A 68 4.91 -8.71 8.18
N SER A 69 5.24 -9.79 8.88
CA SER A 69 4.37 -10.39 9.90
C SER A 69 5.06 -10.33 11.25
N ARG A 70 4.39 -9.75 12.25
CA ARG A 70 4.89 -9.56 13.62
C ARG A 70 3.73 -9.74 14.59
N ASP A 71 3.98 -10.17 15.82
CA ASP A 71 2.94 -10.38 16.84
C ASP A 71 1.59 -10.97 16.34
N SER A 72 0.57 -10.14 16.10
CA SER A 72 -0.74 -10.46 15.48
C SER A 72 -1.05 -9.56 14.25
N GLU A 73 -0.05 -8.93 13.67
CA GLU A 73 -0.16 -7.95 12.58
C GLU A 73 0.53 -8.43 11.30
N ILE A 74 -0.08 -8.12 10.16
CA ILE A 74 0.50 -8.33 8.82
C ILE A 74 0.51 -6.98 8.10
N THR A 75 1.68 -6.48 7.72
CA THR A 75 1.82 -5.27 6.89
C THR A 75 2.29 -5.65 5.49
N ILE A 76 1.57 -5.19 4.48
CA ILE A 76 1.87 -5.36 3.06
C ILE A 76 2.24 -3.97 2.54
N ALA A 77 3.54 -3.74 2.33
CA ALA A 77 4.08 -2.42 2.02
C ALA A 77 4.60 -2.35 0.58
N PHE A 78 3.92 -1.60 -0.27
CA PHE A 78 4.27 -1.37 -1.68
C PHE A 78 5.14 -0.13 -1.83
N LEU A 79 6.33 -0.31 -2.38
CA LEU A 79 7.37 0.72 -2.39
C LEU A 79 7.19 1.72 -3.53
N GLY A 80 7.66 2.94 -3.30
CA GLY A 80 7.69 3.98 -4.32
C GLY A 80 8.72 3.70 -5.43
N SER A 81 8.77 4.62 -6.39
CA SER A 81 9.77 4.57 -7.46
C SER A 81 11.16 4.88 -6.91
N SER A 82 12.17 4.16 -7.41
CA SER A 82 13.55 4.60 -7.28
C SER A 82 13.81 5.76 -8.26
N GLY A 83 14.91 6.51 -8.05
CA GLY A 83 15.26 7.61 -8.95
C GLY A 83 15.39 7.20 -10.42
N SER A 84 15.79 5.95 -10.69
CA SER A 84 15.86 5.38 -12.03
C SER A 84 14.51 5.04 -12.65
N GLU A 85 13.43 4.99 -11.88
CA GLU A 85 12.11 4.51 -12.34
C GLU A 85 11.05 5.61 -12.40
N ILE A 86 11.37 6.83 -11.94
CA ILE A 86 10.41 7.94 -11.93
C ILE A 86 9.81 8.22 -13.32
N HIS A 87 10.58 7.96 -14.39
CA HIS A 87 10.13 8.13 -15.77
C HIS A 87 9.09 7.07 -16.18
N MET A 88 9.06 5.90 -15.53
CA MET A 88 8.08 4.82 -15.79
C MET A 88 6.68 5.18 -15.28
N ASN A 89 6.52 6.21 -14.44
CA ASN A 89 5.22 6.80 -14.11
C ASN A 89 4.53 7.42 -15.35
N THR A 90 5.26 7.58 -16.46
CA THR A 90 4.67 7.99 -17.74
C THR A 90 4.25 6.81 -18.61
N TRP A 91 4.57 5.56 -18.20
CA TRP A 91 4.24 4.34 -18.93
C TRP A 91 2.83 3.87 -18.54
N HIS A 92 1.85 4.71 -18.84
CA HIS A 92 0.44 4.50 -18.51
C HIS A 92 -0.33 3.66 -19.52
N LEU A 93 0.14 3.67 -20.77
CA LEU A 93 -0.36 2.82 -21.83
C LEU A 93 0.50 1.58 -21.92
N ALA A 94 -0.14 0.44 -22.15
CA ALA A 94 0.58 -0.81 -22.40
C ALA A 94 1.22 -0.73 -23.80
N LYS A 95 2.37 -1.37 -23.96
CA LYS A 95 3.02 -1.52 -25.27
C LYS A 95 3.54 -2.94 -25.38
N ASN A 96 3.26 -3.60 -26.50
CA ASN A 96 3.84 -4.92 -26.76
C ASN A 96 5.38 -4.79 -26.92
N PRO A 97 6.15 -5.88 -26.73
CA PRO A 97 7.62 -5.85 -26.79
C PRO A 97 8.21 -5.35 -28.11
N GLY A 98 7.41 -5.23 -29.17
CA GLY A 98 7.82 -4.70 -30.47
C GLY A 98 8.07 -3.19 -30.42
N ILE A 99 9.21 -2.75 -30.98
CA ILE A 99 9.61 -1.33 -30.98
C ILE A 99 8.57 -0.43 -31.68
N PHE A 100 7.84 -0.97 -32.67
CA PHE A 100 6.78 -0.29 -33.44
C PHE A 100 5.36 -0.52 -32.91
N SER A 101 5.19 -1.24 -31.80
CA SER A 101 3.86 -1.51 -31.27
C SER A 101 3.18 -0.22 -30.83
N ILE A 102 1.96 -0.01 -31.30
CA ILE A 102 1.14 1.14 -30.90
C ILE A 102 0.74 0.95 -29.43
N PRO A 103 0.98 1.95 -28.55
CA PRO A 103 0.52 1.87 -27.18
C PRO A 103 -1.01 1.72 -27.11
N PHE A 104 -1.51 0.93 -26.18
CA PHE A 104 -2.93 0.69 -25.99
C PHE A 104 -3.36 0.85 -24.53
N GLU A 105 -4.63 1.15 -24.34
CA GLU A 105 -5.24 1.29 -23.01
C GLU A 105 -5.27 -0.05 -22.26
N ARG A 106 -4.81 -0.05 -21.02
CA ARG A 106 -4.98 -1.20 -20.12
C ARG A 106 -6.28 -1.03 -19.34
N ARG A 107 -7.10 -2.08 -19.29
CA ARG A 107 -8.38 -2.07 -18.56
C ARG A 107 -8.47 -3.22 -17.56
N ASP A 108 -9.08 -2.95 -16.42
CA ASP A 108 -9.45 -3.92 -15.39
C ASP A 108 -10.93 -3.73 -15.00
N GLY A 109 -11.72 -4.81 -15.09
CA GLY A 109 -13.17 -4.74 -14.90
C GLY A 109 -13.87 -3.70 -15.79
N GLY A 110 -13.30 -3.39 -16.97
CA GLY A 110 -13.80 -2.36 -17.89
C GLY A 110 -13.27 -0.94 -17.65
N ASN A 111 -12.57 -0.68 -16.54
CA ASN A 111 -12.05 0.64 -16.18
C ASN A 111 -10.59 0.80 -16.62
N LEU A 112 -10.19 2.00 -17.01
CA LEU A 112 -8.81 2.29 -17.41
C LEU A 112 -7.88 2.28 -16.18
N VAL A 113 -6.75 1.59 -16.30
CA VAL A 113 -5.71 1.47 -15.27
C VAL A 113 -4.34 1.79 -15.84
N HIS A 114 -3.42 2.23 -14.98
CA HIS A 114 -2.04 2.49 -15.33
C HIS A 114 -1.35 1.17 -15.65
N SER A 115 -0.94 0.97 -16.92
CA SER A 115 -0.40 -0.31 -17.40
C SER A 115 0.79 -0.79 -16.56
N PHE A 116 1.77 0.08 -16.33
CA PHE A 116 2.95 -0.31 -15.55
C PHE A 116 2.60 -0.76 -14.12
N TYR A 117 1.73 -0.05 -13.41
CA TYR A 117 1.36 -0.40 -12.03
C TYR A 117 0.51 -1.67 -11.98
N PHE A 118 -0.36 -1.85 -12.96
CA PHE A 118 -1.13 -3.08 -13.12
C PHE A 118 -0.20 -4.28 -13.37
N ASP A 119 0.77 -4.15 -14.27
CA ASP A 119 1.70 -5.21 -14.59
C ASP A 119 2.63 -5.51 -13.40
N MET A 120 3.06 -4.49 -12.65
CA MET A 120 3.76 -4.70 -11.37
C MET A 120 2.92 -5.54 -10.40
N TRP A 121 1.65 -5.19 -10.19
CA TRP A 121 0.76 -5.97 -9.31
C TRP A 121 0.62 -7.40 -9.82
N LYS A 122 0.32 -7.60 -11.12
CA LYS A 122 0.15 -8.94 -11.69
C LYS A 122 1.43 -9.78 -11.65
N GLY A 123 2.60 -9.16 -11.75
CA GLY A 123 3.89 -9.83 -11.56
C GLY A 123 4.12 -10.36 -10.14
N MET A 124 3.58 -9.68 -9.12
CA MET A 124 3.75 -10.08 -7.72
C MET A 124 2.52 -10.73 -7.08
N GLU A 125 1.36 -10.75 -7.74
CA GLU A 125 0.06 -11.13 -7.18
C GLU A 125 0.09 -12.52 -6.52
N ALA A 126 0.61 -13.53 -7.21
CA ALA A 126 0.66 -14.90 -6.71
C ALA A 126 1.58 -15.01 -5.47
N ALA A 127 2.78 -14.41 -5.54
CA ALA A 127 3.73 -14.40 -4.44
C ALA A 127 3.19 -13.64 -3.22
N ALA A 128 2.48 -12.52 -3.44
CA ALA A 128 1.84 -11.76 -2.39
C ALA A 128 0.76 -12.57 -1.66
N LYS A 129 -0.14 -13.22 -2.41
CA LYS A 129 -1.19 -14.08 -1.85
C LYS A 129 -0.61 -15.25 -1.06
N GLN A 130 0.44 -15.90 -1.58
CA GLN A 130 1.13 -16.96 -0.87
C GLN A 130 1.78 -16.45 0.42
N ALA A 131 2.50 -15.34 0.37
CA ALA A 131 3.16 -14.77 1.54
C ALA A 131 2.18 -14.29 2.63
N ILE A 132 0.98 -13.82 2.25
CA ILE A 132 -0.12 -13.57 3.20
C ILE A 132 -0.53 -14.88 3.88
N SER A 133 -0.75 -15.95 3.11
CA SER A 133 -1.12 -17.25 3.66
C SER A 133 -0.05 -17.81 4.60
N ASP A 134 1.22 -17.68 4.23
CA ASP A 134 2.35 -18.12 5.04
C ASP A 134 2.47 -17.28 6.33
N ALA A 135 2.20 -15.97 6.26
CA ALA A 135 2.15 -15.11 7.43
C ALA A 135 1.05 -15.56 8.41
N VAL A 136 -0.16 -15.87 7.92
CA VAL A 136 -1.24 -16.41 8.74
C VAL A 136 -0.86 -17.76 9.35
N ALA A 137 -0.22 -18.65 8.58
CA ALA A 137 0.26 -19.94 9.08
C ALA A 137 1.28 -19.78 10.22
N ARG A 138 2.29 -18.90 10.05
CA ARG A 138 3.28 -18.59 11.10
C ARG A 138 2.66 -18.03 12.37
N LEU A 139 1.63 -17.18 12.24
CA LEU A 139 0.89 -16.68 13.40
C LEU A 139 0.16 -17.82 14.12
N LYS A 140 -0.50 -18.71 13.38
CA LYS A 140 -1.19 -19.88 13.93
C LYS A 140 -0.27 -20.86 14.64
N GLU A 141 0.92 -21.12 14.08
CA GLU A 141 1.95 -21.96 14.72
C GLU A 141 2.37 -21.44 16.11
N ARG A 142 2.22 -20.13 16.34
CA ARG A 142 2.50 -19.46 17.62
C ARG A 142 1.26 -19.31 18.50
N GLY A 143 0.14 -19.93 18.14
CA GLY A 143 -1.13 -19.80 18.84
C GLY A 143 -1.82 -18.44 18.68
N LYS A 144 -1.45 -17.66 17.65
CA LYS A 144 -2.00 -16.33 17.36
C LYS A 144 -2.83 -16.35 16.08
N LYS A 145 -3.56 -15.26 15.86
CA LYS A 145 -4.34 -15.00 14.65
C LYS A 145 -4.11 -13.55 14.22
N PRO A 146 -4.33 -13.20 12.94
CA PRO A 146 -4.31 -11.82 12.53
C PRO A 146 -5.39 -11.00 13.26
N GLU A 147 -4.96 -9.92 13.88
CA GLU A 147 -5.81 -8.87 14.44
C GLU A 147 -5.77 -7.62 13.56
N LYS A 148 -4.67 -7.41 12.83
CA LYS A 148 -4.53 -6.31 11.87
C LYS A 148 -3.83 -6.74 10.58
N ILE A 149 -4.35 -6.29 9.45
CA ILE A 149 -3.76 -6.37 8.12
C ILE A 149 -3.68 -4.94 7.56
N ILE A 150 -2.48 -4.44 7.36
CA ILE A 150 -2.24 -3.08 6.85
C ILE A 150 -1.74 -3.22 5.42
N VAL A 151 -2.57 -2.84 4.46
CA VAL A 151 -2.12 -2.62 3.09
C VAL A 151 -1.64 -1.18 3.01
N CYS A 152 -0.41 -0.95 2.59
CA CYS A 152 0.11 0.40 2.48
C CYS A 152 1.02 0.61 1.27
N GLY A 153 1.11 1.84 0.80
CA GLY A 153 1.93 2.17 -0.35
C GLY A 153 2.37 3.63 -0.38
N PHE A 154 3.54 3.88 -0.96
CA PHE A 154 4.06 5.23 -1.16
C PHE A 154 4.20 5.55 -2.65
N SER A 155 3.80 6.74 -3.10
CA SER A 155 4.02 7.19 -4.48
C SER A 155 3.41 6.20 -5.50
N MET A 156 4.21 5.75 -6.47
CA MET A 156 3.91 4.63 -7.37
C MET A 156 3.38 3.39 -6.62
N GLY A 157 3.99 3.02 -5.49
CA GLY A 157 3.56 1.90 -4.65
C GLY A 157 2.17 2.10 -4.06
N GLY A 158 1.75 3.34 -3.78
CA GLY A 158 0.36 3.66 -3.43
C GLY A 158 -0.60 3.37 -4.58
N GLY A 159 -0.18 3.67 -5.81
CA GLY A 159 -0.97 3.36 -6.99
C GLY A 159 -1.11 1.84 -7.21
N VAL A 160 -0.01 1.11 -7.05
CA VAL A 160 0.00 -0.36 -7.10
C VAL A 160 -0.87 -0.96 -5.99
N SER A 161 -0.79 -0.45 -4.76
CA SER A 161 -1.60 -0.95 -3.64
C SER A 161 -3.10 -0.71 -3.85
N SER A 162 -3.48 0.41 -4.48
CA SER A 162 -4.86 0.67 -4.92
C SER A 162 -5.38 -0.35 -5.93
N LEU A 163 -4.55 -0.77 -6.89
CA LEU A 163 -4.91 -1.82 -7.84
C LEU A 163 -4.94 -3.21 -7.19
N ALA A 164 -4.09 -3.44 -6.19
CA ALA A 164 -3.96 -4.71 -5.49
C ALA A 164 -5.03 -4.95 -4.43
N PHE A 165 -5.60 -3.89 -3.86
CA PHE A 165 -6.36 -3.97 -2.60
C PHE A 165 -7.55 -4.95 -2.68
N THR A 166 -8.35 -4.87 -3.74
CA THR A 166 -9.53 -5.73 -3.90
C THR A 166 -9.14 -7.20 -4.04
N ASP A 167 -8.05 -7.49 -4.74
CA ASP A 167 -7.52 -8.85 -4.90
C ASP A 167 -7.00 -9.40 -3.57
N ILE A 168 -6.30 -8.58 -2.77
CA ILE A 168 -5.83 -8.93 -1.41
C ILE A 168 -7.02 -9.19 -0.48
N LEU A 169 -8.01 -8.30 -0.48
CA LEU A 169 -9.22 -8.45 0.34
C LEU A 169 -9.96 -9.74 -0.02
N ASN A 170 -10.14 -10.00 -1.32
CA ASN A 170 -10.81 -11.21 -1.78
C ASN A 170 -10.00 -12.47 -1.45
N HIS A 171 -8.67 -12.41 -1.49
CA HIS A 171 -7.82 -13.51 -1.03
C HIS A 171 -8.07 -13.83 0.45
N VAL A 172 -8.08 -12.83 1.32
CA VAL A 172 -8.37 -13.01 2.75
C VAL A 172 -9.77 -13.58 2.96
N ARG A 173 -10.78 -13.01 2.30
CA ARG A 173 -12.18 -13.44 2.42
C ARG A 173 -12.42 -14.86 1.90
N ASN A 174 -11.80 -15.24 0.79
CA ASN A 174 -12.01 -16.55 0.17
C ASN A 174 -11.16 -17.65 0.80
N THR A 175 -10.00 -17.30 1.37
CA THR A 175 -9.11 -18.28 1.99
C THR A 175 -9.46 -18.51 3.47
N PHE A 176 -9.71 -17.43 4.21
CA PHE A 176 -9.93 -17.48 5.66
C PHE A 176 -11.33 -17.03 6.08
N GLY A 177 -11.94 -16.11 5.34
CA GLY A 177 -13.20 -15.48 5.74
C GLY A 177 -14.46 -16.15 5.21
N SER A 178 -15.46 -15.30 4.94
CA SER A 178 -16.82 -15.68 4.56
C SER A 178 -16.91 -16.52 3.27
N GLY A 179 -15.93 -16.41 2.37
CA GLY A 179 -15.85 -17.21 1.14
C GLY A 179 -15.21 -18.58 1.33
N SER A 180 -14.59 -18.85 2.48
CA SER A 180 -13.93 -20.12 2.77
C SER A 180 -14.90 -21.19 3.23
N ALA A 181 -14.56 -22.46 2.99
CA ALA A 181 -15.23 -23.61 3.59
C ALA A 181 -14.82 -23.81 5.06
N ASN A 182 -13.56 -23.50 5.39
CA ASN A 182 -13.00 -23.58 6.74
C ASN A 182 -12.85 -22.17 7.30
N ARG A 183 -13.99 -21.55 7.59
CA ARG A 183 -14.06 -20.14 7.97
C ARG A 183 -13.41 -19.90 9.32
N GLU A 184 -12.56 -18.90 9.35
CA GLU A 184 -11.94 -18.35 10.54
C GLU A 184 -12.75 -17.16 11.02
N SER A 185 -13.17 -17.19 12.28
CA SER A 185 -14.03 -16.15 12.86
C SER A 185 -13.43 -14.73 12.72
N TRP A 186 -12.10 -14.58 12.80
CA TRP A 186 -11.43 -13.29 12.69
C TRP A 186 -11.49 -12.69 11.27
N ALA A 187 -11.66 -13.50 10.23
CA ALA A 187 -11.63 -13.07 8.83
C ALA A 187 -13.03 -12.87 8.20
N GLU A 188 -14.09 -13.03 8.98
CA GLU A 188 -15.47 -12.83 8.50
C GLU A 188 -15.74 -11.37 8.10
N ASP A 189 -16.70 -11.17 7.18
CA ASP A 189 -16.98 -9.85 6.59
C ASP A 189 -17.32 -8.78 7.65
N ARG A 190 -17.96 -9.18 8.75
CA ARG A 190 -18.30 -8.30 9.88
C ARG A 190 -17.09 -7.76 10.65
N ASN A 191 -15.93 -8.39 10.53
CA ASN A 191 -14.71 -8.02 11.26
C ASN A 191 -13.73 -7.22 10.39
N LEU A 192 -13.99 -7.12 9.08
CA LEU A 192 -13.08 -6.47 8.11
C LEU A 192 -12.77 -5.01 8.45
N SER A 193 -13.73 -4.27 9.03
CA SER A 193 -13.55 -2.86 9.42
C SER A 193 -12.45 -2.66 10.46
N SER A 194 -12.28 -3.63 11.37
CA SER A 194 -11.21 -3.63 12.36
C SER A 194 -9.94 -4.32 11.85
N LEU A 195 -10.10 -5.38 11.06
CA LEU A 195 -9.03 -6.25 10.60
C LEU A 195 -8.16 -5.59 9.53
N ILE A 196 -8.74 -5.07 8.45
CA ILE A 196 -7.96 -4.60 7.29
C ILE A 196 -8.05 -3.09 7.11
N GLN A 197 -6.94 -2.47 6.76
CA GLN A 197 -6.84 -1.04 6.49
C GLN A 197 -6.03 -0.78 5.22
N HIS A 198 -6.36 0.28 4.47
CA HIS A 198 -5.54 0.78 3.36
C HIS A 198 -4.96 2.16 3.68
N ILE A 199 -3.63 2.29 3.66
CA ILE A 199 -2.92 3.54 3.99
C ILE A 199 -1.95 3.88 2.87
N THR A 200 -2.20 4.95 2.14
CA THR A 200 -1.28 5.45 1.13
C THR A 200 -0.64 6.76 1.54
N PHE A 201 0.59 6.98 1.06
CA PHE A 201 1.35 8.20 1.25
C PHE A 201 1.70 8.76 -0.13
N ALA A 202 1.22 9.97 -0.42
CA ALA A 202 1.41 10.63 -1.70
C ALA A 202 1.08 9.72 -2.89
N GLU A 203 -0.07 9.04 -2.85
CA GLU A 203 -0.43 8.08 -3.89
C GLU A 203 -0.39 8.71 -5.29
N TYR A 204 0.34 8.06 -6.19
CA TYR A 204 0.33 8.43 -7.59
C TYR A 204 -0.89 7.81 -8.31
N PRO A 205 -1.65 8.59 -9.12
CA PRO A 205 -2.86 8.11 -9.80
C PRO A 205 -2.66 6.81 -10.59
N ALA A 206 -3.45 5.78 -10.27
CA ALA A 206 -3.32 4.45 -10.87
C ALA A 206 -4.50 4.03 -11.75
N ALA A 207 -5.65 4.71 -11.66
CA ALA A 207 -6.83 4.33 -12.42
C ALA A 207 -7.76 5.51 -12.69
N ASP A 208 -8.76 5.28 -13.53
CA ASP A 208 -9.82 6.24 -13.79
C ASP A 208 -10.84 6.36 -12.64
N MET A 209 -11.82 7.24 -12.84
CA MET A 209 -12.87 7.48 -11.86
C MET A 209 -13.81 6.27 -11.66
N GLY A 210 -14.02 5.45 -12.68
CA GLY A 210 -14.87 4.27 -12.61
C GLY A 210 -14.27 3.23 -11.66
N TYR A 211 -12.97 2.97 -11.81
CA TYR A 211 -12.22 2.07 -10.92
C TYR A 211 -12.30 2.52 -9.46
N HIS A 212 -11.99 3.79 -9.19
CA HIS A 212 -12.03 4.32 -7.83
C HIS A 212 -13.46 4.35 -7.24
N THR A 213 -14.50 4.43 -8.07
CA THR A 213 -15.88 4.32 -7.58
C THR A 213 -16.15 2.93 -7.01
N ILE A 214 -15.71 1.88 -7.71
CA ILE A 214 -15.82 0.48 -7.24
C ILE A 214 -14.99 0.27 -5.96
N LEU A 215 -13.77 0.80 -5.93
CA LEU A 215 -12.88 0.70 -4.77
C LEU A 215 -13.50 1.36 -3.52
N ASN A 216 -14.08 2.56 -3.66
CA ASN A 216 -14.74 3.23 -2.53
C ASN A 216 -16.02 2.55 -2.08
N HIS A 217 -16.79 1.97 -3.01
CA HIS A 217 -17.93 1.13 -2.65
C HIS A 217 -17.48 -0.09 -1.84
N THR A 218 -16.34 -0.69 -2.20
CA THR A 218 -15.73 -1.77 -1.42
C THR A 218 -15.37 -1.31 0.00
N TYR A 219 -14.74 -0.15 0.15
CA TYR A 219 -14.46 0.42 1.47
C TYR A 219 -15.73 0.70 2.28
N GLY A 220 -16.74 1.29 1.66
CA GLY A 220 -18.01 1.60 2.33
C GLY A 220 -18.77 0.34 2.77
N ASN A 221 -18.83 -0.68 1.92
CA ASN A 221 -19.56 -1.91 2.20
C ASN A 221 -18.99 -2.69 3.38
N TYR A 222 -17.67 -2.76 3.49
CA TYR A 222 -16.98 -3.47 4.56
C TYR A 222 -16.51 -2.54 5.70
N GLN A 223 -16.85 -1.25 5.62
CA GLN A 223 -16.42 -0.20 6.56
C GLN A 223 -14.89 -0.18 6.78
N ILE A 224 -14.12 -0.42 5.72
CA ILE A 224 -12.66 -0.49 5.77
C ILE A 224 -12.09 0.94 5.89
N PRO A 225 -11.25 1.23 6.89
CA PRO A 225 -10.58 2.52 6.97
C PRO A 225 -9.58 2.65 5.82
N ALA A 226 -9.61 3.78 5.12
CA ALA A 226 -8.84 3.98 3.91
C ALA A 226 -8.39 5.45 3.78
N TRP A 227 -7.08 5.69 3.83
CA TRP A 227 -6.49 7.04 3.93
C TRP A 227 -5.36 7.24 2.93
N ASP A 228 -5.31 8.44 2.34
CA ASP A 228 -4.18 8.91 1.54
C ASP A 228 -3.59 10.18 2.18
N PHE A 229 -2.34 10.12 2.63
CA PHE A 229 -1.66 11.22 3.31
C PHE A 229 -0.80 11.99 2.31
N VAL A 230 -1.04 13.29 2.17
CA VAL A 230 -0.34 14.12 1.18
C VAL A 230 0.26 15.34 1.86
N ASN A 231 1.56 15.57 1.65
CA ASN A 231 2.22 16.81 2.02
C ASN A 231 1.66 17.94 1.13
N HIS A 232 1.18 19.03 1.73
CA HIS A 232 0.65 20.17 0.98
C HIS A 232 1.69 20.83 0.04
N ARG A 233 2.98 20.55 0.22
CA ARG A 233 4.09 21.02 -0.64
C ARG A 233 4.55 19.98 -1.67
N ASP A 234 3.97 18.79 -1.68
CA ASP A 234 4.36 17.70 -2.59
C ASP A 234 4.20 18.17 -4.06
N GLN A 235 5.29 18.15 -4.81
CA GLN A 235 5.30 18.64 -6.19
C GLN A 235 4.84 17.58 -7.19
N THR A 236 4.79 16.31 -6.79
CA THR A 236 4.45 15.21 -7.70
C THR A 236 2.95 15.09 -7.96
N SER A 237 2.11 15.66 -7.08
CA SER A 237 0.66 15.71 -7.27
C SER A 237 0.24 16.47 -8.54
N TRP A 238 1.10 17.34 -9.06
CA TRP A 238 0.85 18.14 -10.27
C TRP A 238 1.23 17.41 -11.56
N LEU A 239 2.03 16.35 -11.48
CA LEU A 239 2.62 15.67 -12.62
C LEU A 239 1.86 14.38 -12.95
N HIS A 240 0.53 14.42 -13.11
CA HIS A 240 -0.25 13.21 -13.43
C HIS A 240 -1.00 13.31 -14.76
N ILE A 241 -1.30 12.15 -15.34
CA ILE A 241 -2.00 12.05 -16.62
C ILE A 241 -3.49 12.37 -16.38
N PRO A 242 -4.11 13.29 -17.16
CA PRO A 242 -5.43 13.86 -16.83
C PRO A 242 -6.56 12.85 -16.59
N HIS A 243 -6.53 11.71 -17.28
CA HIS A 243 -7.54 10.65 -17.19
C HIS A 243 -7.43 9.81 -15.91
N PHE A 244 -6.22 9.70 -15.34
CA PHE A 244 -6.01 9.05 -14.07
C PHE A 244 -6.24 10.02 -12.93
N LYS A 245 -6.98 9.56 -11.94
CA LYS A 245 -7.26 10.34 -10.74
C LYS A 245 -6.52 9.69 -9.59
N SER A 246 -5.95 10.52 -8.73
CA SER A 246 -5.50 10.03 -7.43
C SER A 246 -6.73 9.68 -6.61
N TRP A 247 -6.64 8.59 -5.85
CA TRP A 247 -7.44 8.16 -4.70
C TRP A 247 -8.70 8.97 -4.33
N ARG A 248 -9.82 8.27 -4.09
CA ARG A 248 -11.10 8.86 -3.62
C ARG A 248 -11.58 8.38 -2.24
N GLY A 249 -10.72 7.79 -1.41
CA GLY A 249 -11.01 7.62 0.02
C GLY A 249 -10.83 8.95 0.79
N HIS A 250 -10.43 8.89 2.05
CA HIS A 250 -10.15 10.11 2.81
C HIS A 250 -8.73 10.61 2.54
N ARG A 251 -8.60 11.67 1.75
CA ARG A 251 -7.32 12.39 1.62
C ARG A 251 -7.10 13.28 2.83
N TYR A 252 -5.98 13.08 3.52
CA TYR A 252 -5.52 13.91 4.61
C TYR A 252 -4.33 14.75 4.15
N ILE A 253 -4.52 16.06 4.06
CA ILE A 253 -3.43 16.99 3.75
C ILE A 253 -2.69 17.30 5.05
N LEU A 254 -1.40 16.97 5.10
CA LEU A 254 -0.57 17.23 6.27
C LEU A 254 -0.46 18.74 6.52
N PRO A 255 -0.87 19.22 7.72
CA PRO A 255 -0.83 20.65 8.04
C PRO A 255 0.62 21.13 8.17
N ALA A 256 0.85 22.42 7.92
CA ALA A 256 2.18 23.03 8.02
C ALA A 256 2.86 22.80 9.37
N ALA A 257 2.10 22.83 10.47
CA ALA A 257 2.60 22.56 11.82
C ALA A 257 3.21 21.15 11.99
N VAL A 258 2.79 20.17 11.17
CA VAL A 258 3.33 18.80 11.15
C VAL A 258 4.48 18.69 10.14
N VAL A 259 4.38 19.37 8.99
CA VAL A 259 5.37 19.30 7.91
C VAL A 259 6.63 20.11 8.20
N ASP A 260 6.50 21.34 8.69
CA ASP A 260 7.62 22.29 8.83
C ASP A 260 8.76 21.78 9.73
N PRO A 261 8.50 21.12 10.88
CA PRO A 261 9.56 20.59 11.74
C PRO A 261 10.43 19.50 11.07
N VAL A 262 9.88 18.79 10.09
CA VAL A 262 10.55 17.68 9.38
C VAL A 262 10.72 17.97 7.89
N ALA A 263 10.54 19.22 7.46
CA ALA A 263 10.57 19.62 6.05
C ALA A 263 11.81 19.10 5.27
N PRO A 264 13.05 19.11 5.82
CA PRO A 264 14.22 18.63 5.11
C PRO A 264 14.12 17.16 4.65
N THR A 265 13.38 16.33 5.38
CA THR A 265 13.32 14.88 5.14
C THR A 265 12.32 14.52 4.04
N PHE A 266 11.46 15.44 3.63
CA PHE A 266 10.63 15.30 2.43
C PHE A 266 11.43 15.51 1.12
N GLY A 267 12.68 15.97 1.20
CA GLY A 267 13.53 16.22 0.03
C GLY A 267 13.07 17.41 -0.83
N LYS A 268 13.79 17.68 -1.92
CA LYS A 268 13.59 18.89 -2.76
C LYS A 268 12.20 18.96 -3.41
N GLN A 269 11.63 17.81 -3.76
CA GLN A 269 10.30 17.71 -4.38
C GLN A 269 9.17 17.61 -3.34
N CYS A 270 9.52 17.67 -2.05
CA CYS A 270 8.60 17.44 -0.94
C CYS A 270 7.90 16.07 -0.98
N HIS A 271 8.52 15.09 -1.66
CA HIS A 271 7.97 13.77 -1.99
C HIS A 271 8.97 12.67 -1.60
N ASN A 272 9.19 12.49 -0.30
CA ASN A 272 10.04 11.43 0.22
C ASN A 272 9.34 10.78 1.42
N ILE A 273 9.26 9.45 1.39
CA ILE A 273 8.61 8.63 2.42
C ILE A 273 9.20 8.84 3.81
N GLU A 274 10.48 9.20 3.93
CA GLU A 274 11.08 9.57 5.22
C GLU A 274 10.34 10.74 5.89
N GLY A 275 9.97 11.77 5.11
CA GLY A 275 9.19 12.90 5.62
C GLY A 275 7.82 12.49 6.12
N TYR A 276 7.12 11.63 5.39
CA TYR A 276 5.83 11.10 5.81
C TYR A 276 5.94 10.25 7.09
N ALA A 277 6.97 9.41 7.19
CA ALA A 277 7.22 8.58 8.37
C ALA A 277 7.55 9.40 9.63
N LYS A 278 8.23 10.55 9.48
CA LYS A 278 8.57 11.45 10.59
C LYS A 278 7.47 12.43 10.96
N ALA A 279 6.52 12.66 10.05
CA ALA A 279 5.36 13.53 10.25
C ALA A 279 4.19 12.85 10.97
N ALA A 280 4.12 11.51 10.88
CA ALA A 280 3.11 10.68 11.54
C ALA A 280 3.44 10.42 13.01
#